data_AF-A0AAT9IB25-F1
#
_entry.id   AF-A0AAT9IB25-F1
#
_cell.length_a   1.000
_cell.length_b   1.000
_cell.length_c   1.000
_cell.angle_alpha   90.00
_cell.angle_beta   90.00
_cell.angle_gamma   90.00
#
_symmetry.space_group_name_H-M   'P 1'
#
loop_
_entity.id
_entity.type
_entity.pdbx_description
1 polymer ?
#
loop_
_entity_poly.entity_id
_entity_poly.type
_entity_poly.pdbx_seq_one_letter_code
_entity_poly.pdbx_strand_id
1 'polypeptide(L)'
;MSTTDFYLQTLVTSTKYNSQTPVDDQALLYPDFLARLKSCVSQYRQTYPDQDITFTETYRSNTLQEQYFNNGASKIKTNGMHHYGIAADSIFIINGKRTYKGDINLIRSIYKQNGLTILGMWDALHAQYITIAQQQPLRNAVKAAIKKFQKDNDLVPDGIVGKKTIAMARKVFGQ
;
A
#
# COMPACT_ATOMS: atom_id res chain seq x y z
N MET A 1 4.58 -10.60 11.79
CA MET A 1 5.24 -9.28 11.72
C MET A 1 4.16 -8.22 11.88
N SER A 2 4.35 -7.17 12.69
CA SER A 2 3.36 -6.11 12.81
C SER A 2 3.37 -5.17 11.58
N THR A 3 2.34 -4.35 11.39
CA THR A 3 2.35 -3.33 10.33
C THR A 3 3.43 -2.27 10.52
N THR A 4 3.78 -1.94 11.77
CA THR A 4 4.88 -1.01 12.09
C THR A 4 6.25 -1.62 11.79
N ASP A 5 6.43 -2.91 12.08
CA ASP A 5 7.67 -3.62 11.73
C ASP A 5 7.81 -3.73 10.21
N PHE A 6 6.74 -4.11 9.52
CA PHE A 6 6.73 -4.17 8.05
C PHE A 6 7.10 -2.82 7.43
N TYR A 7 6.53 -1.73 7.94
CA TYR A 7 6.85 -0.39 7.49
C TYR A 7 8.35 -0.09 7.63
N LEU A 8 8.93 -0.29 8.82
CA LEU A 8 10.34 0.04 9.08
C LEU A 8 11.32 -0.90 8.38
N GLN A 9 11.04 -2.20 8.39
CA GLN A 9 11.98 -3.23 7.93
C GLN A 9 11.90 -3.48 6.42
N THR A 10 10.72 -3.29 5.82
CA THR A 10 10.49 -3.56 4.38
C THR A 10 10.32 -2.28 3.58
N LEU A 11 9.38 -1.40 3.97
CA LEU A 11 9.08 -0.22 3.15
C LEU A 11 10.22 0.81 3.21
N VAL A 12 10.65 1.20 4.42
CA VAL A 12 11.70 2.21 4.59
C VAL A 12 13.04 1.77 4.00
N THR A 13 13.35 0.47 4.02
CA THR A 13 14.60 -0.07 3.46
C THR A 13 14.60 -0.15 1.94
N SER A 14 13.42 -0.28 1.32
CA SER A 14 13.26 -0.38 -0.14
C SER A 14 13.95 0.76 -0.89
N THR A 15 14.54 0.45 -2.05
CA THR A 15 15.03 1.46 -3.00
C THR A 15 13.90 2.32 -3.57
N LYS A 16 12.66 1.81 -3.51
CA LYS A 16 11.45 2.46 -4.03
C LYS A 16 10.76 3.37 -3.00
N TYR A 17 11.26 3.50 -1.77
CA TYR A 17 10.61 4.27 -0.70
C TYR A 17 10.30 5.74 -1.08
N ASN A 18 11.18 6.38 -1.85
CA ASN A 18 10.99 7.74 -2.35
C ASN A 18 10.67 7.78 -3.87
N SER A 19 10.09 6.71 -4.42
CA SER A 19 9.75 6.63 -5.84
C SER A 19 8.83 7.80 -6.24
N GLN A 20 9.13 8.44 -7.36
CA GLN A 20 8.28 9.49 -7.95
C GLN A 20 7.33 8.94 -9.02
N THR A 21 7.32 7.62 -9.22
CA THR A 21 6.42 6.92 -10.14
C THR A 21 5.66 5.82 -9.39
N PRO A 22 4.46 5.45 -9.86
CA PRO A 22 3.72 4.32 -9.31
C PRO A 22 4.58 3.06 -9.25
N VAL A 23 4.38 2.25 -8.21
CA VAL A 23 5.10 0.99 -8.00
C VAL A 23 4.07 -0.13 -7.95
N ASP A 24 4.25 -1.20 -8.74
CA ASP A 24 3.38 -2.40 -8.75
C ASP A 24 4.03 -3.62 -8.06
N ASP A 25 5.07 -3.39 -7.27
CA ASP A 25 5.80 -4.43 -6.55
C ASP A 25 5.00 -4.98 -5.36
N GLN A 26 4.59 -6.24 -5.47
CA GLN A 26 3.81 -6.91 -4.42
C GLN A 26 4.62 -7.13 -3.13
N ALA A 27 5.96 -7.10 -3.16
CA ALA A 27 6.78 -7.21 -1.96
C ALA A 27 6.62 -5.98 -1.02
N LEU A 28 6.05 -4.90 -1.53
CA LEU A 28 5.73 -3.69 -0.75
C LEU A 28 4.29 -3.69 -0.22
N LEU A 29 3.55 -4.79 -0.37
CA LEU A 29 2.27 -4.99 0.32
C LEU A 29 2.48 -5.74 1.63
N TYR A 30 1.79 -5.29 2.67
CA TYR A 30 1.76 -5.98 3.96
C TYR A 30 1.33 -7.44 3.75
N PRO A 31 2.05 -8.45 4.29
CA PRO A 31 1.84 -9.85 3.90
C PRO A 31 0.40 -10.36 4.04
N ASP A 32 -0.29 -10.04 5.13
CA ASP A 32 -1.67 -10.48 5.32
C ASP A 32 -2.62 -9.80 4.32
N PHE A 33 -2.32 -8.54 3.93
CA PHE A 33 -3.09 -7.84 2.91
C PHE A 33 -2.88 -8.48 1.53
N LEU A 34 -1.62 -8.77 1.16
CA LEU A 34 -1.30 -9.48 -0.07
C LEU A 34 -1.97 -10.85 -0.13
N ALA A 35 -1.96 -11.60 0.98
CA ALA A 35 -2.62 -12.90 1.07
C ALA A 35 -4.14 -12.79 0.83
N ARG A 36 -4.78 -11.77 1.42
CA ARG A 36 -6.22 -11.50 1.18
C ARG A 36 -6.49 -11.10 -0.27
N LEU A 37 -5.67 -10.24 -0.87
CA LEU A 37 -5.81 -9.88 -2.27
C LEU A 37 -5.70 -11.12 -3.18
N LYS A 38 -4.71 -11.99 -2.94
CA LYS A 38 -4.57 -13.26 -3.68
C LYS A 38 -5.78 -14.18 -3.52
N SER A 39 -6.36 -14.26 -2.32
CA SER A 39 -7.63 -14.99 -2.10
C SER A 39 -8.77 -14.40 -2.93
N CYS A 40 -8.87 -13.06 -2.99
CA CYS A 40 -9.89 -12.38 -3.78
C CYS A 40 -9.73 -12.65 -5.28
N VAL A 41 -8.48 -12.60 -5.80
CA VAL A 41 -8.21 -12.93 -7.20
C VAL A 41 -8.58 -14.39 -7.49
N SER A 42 -8.23 -15.32 -6.59
CA SER A 42 -8.64 -16.73 -6.71
C SER A 42 -10.16 -16.90 -6.78
N GLN A 43 -10.91 -16.21 -5.92
CA GLN A 43 -12.38 -16.22 -5.92
C GLN A 43 -12.96 -15.63 -7.22
N TYR A 44 -12.40 -14.54 -7.73
CA TYR A 44 -12.84 -13.94 -9.01
C TYR A 44 -12.67 -14.92 -10.17
N ARG A 45 -11.55 -15.64 -10.18
CA ARG A 45 -11.22 -16.64 -11.21
C ARG A 45 -12.13 -17.88 -11.18
N GLN A 46 -12.89 -18.10 -10.11
CA GLN A 46 -13.93 -19.13 -10.10
C GLN A 46 -15.09 -18.79 -11.05
N THR A 47 -15.38 -17.50 -11.24
CA THR A 47 -16.39 -17.02 -12.20
C THR A 47 -15.78 -16.75 -13.58
N TYR A 48 -14.56 -16.20 -13.62
CA TYR A 48 -13.87 -15.85 -14.87
C TYR A 48 -12.50 -16.57 -14.96
N PRO A 49 -12.46 -17.87 -15.30
CA PRO A 49 -11.24 -18.69 -15.22
C PRO A 49 -10.11 -18.23 -16.16
N ASP A 50 -10.47 -17.62 -17.29
CA ASP A 50 -9.53 -17.11 -18.31
C ASP A 50 -9.12 -15.64 -18.10
N GLN A 51 -9.55 -15.02 -17.00
CA GLN A 51 -9.17 -13.66 -16.61
C GLN A 51 -8.26 -13.69 -15.38
N ASP A 52 -7.52 -12.62 -15.18
CA ASP A 52 -6.72 -12.42 -13.97
C ASP A 52 -6.83 -10.97 -13.48
N ILE A 53 -6.31 -10.72 -12.28
CA ILE A 53 -6.23 -9.38 -11.69
C ILE A 53 -4.80 -9.18 -11.17
N THR A 54 -4.20 -8.05 -11.56
CA THR A 54 -2.90 -7.60 -11.07
C THR A 54 -3.01 -6.16 -10.56
N PHE A 55 -1.88 -5.50 -10.30
CA PHE A 55 -1.85 -4.17 -9.69
C PHE A 55 -1.22 -3.13 -10.62
N THR A 56 -1.79 -1.93 -10.62
CA THR A 56 -1.17 -0.73 -11.18
C THR A 56 -0.37 0.03 -10.14
N GLU A 57 -0.76 -0.08 -8.87
CA GLU A 57 -0.05 0.55 -7.77
C GLU A 57 -0.25 -0.26 -6.47
N THR A 58 0.86 -0.70 -5.87
CA THR A 58 0.94 -1.39 -4.57
C THR A 58 1.57 -0.52 -3.50
N TYR A 59 2.40 0.45 -3.92
CA TYR A 59 3.07 1.39 -3.04
C TYR A 59 3.12 2.78 -3.66
N ARG A 60 2.84 3.79 -2.84
CA ARG A 60 2.94 5.20 -3.17
C ARG A 60 3.79 5.91 -2.14
N SER A 61 4.88 6.55 -2.56
CA SER A 61 5.70 7.36 -1.67
C SER A 61 4.96 8.64 -1.25
N ASN A 62 5.41 9.28 -0.17
CA ASN A 62 4.93 10.61 0.18
C ASN A 62 5.28 11.66 -0.88
N THR A 63 6.37 11.48 -1.63
CA THR A 63 6.75 12.36 -2.75
C THR A 63 5.73 12.26 -3.89
N LEU A 64 5.35 11.06 -4.30
CA LEU A 64 4.34 10.85 -5.34
C LEU A 64 2.94 11.28 -4.85
N GLN A 65 2.62 11.02 -3.58
CA GLN A 65 1.37 11.46 -2.97
C GLN A 65 1.24 13.00 -2.99
N GLU A 66 2.32 13.73 -2.72
CA GLU A 66 2.33 15.19 -2.81
C GLU A 66 2.16 15.68 -4.26
N GLN A 67 2.77 15.00 -5.24
CA GLN A 67 2.55 15.30 -6.66
C GLN A 67 1.07 15.11 -7.05
N TYR A 68 0.43 14.02 -6.62
CA TYR A 68 -0.99 13.76 -6.84
C TYR A 68 -1.90 14.77 -6.12
N PHE A 69 -1.48 15.28 -4.97
CA PHE A 69 -2.21 16.35 -4.31
C PHE A 69 -2.11 17.65 -5.11
N ASN A 70 -0.90 18.04 -5.52
CA ASN A 70 -0.64 19.29 -6.22
C ASN A 70 -1.32 19.35 -7.60
N ASN A 71 -1.46 18.21 -8.29
CA ASN A 71 -2.15 18.14 -9.59
C ASN A 71 -3.67 17.89 -9.47
N GLY A 72 -4.21 17.80 -8.25
CA GLY A 72 -5.64 17.60 -8.00
C GLY A 72 -6.14 16.15 -8.05
N ALA A 73 -5.27 15.17 -8.34
CA ALA A 73 -5.62 13.74 -8.36
C ALA A 73 -5.87 13.16 -6.96
N SER A 74 -5.41 13.82 -5.89
CA SER A 74 -5.69 13.42 -4.51
C SER A 74 -6.13 14.58 -3.63
N LYS A 75 -6.93 14.27 -2.61
CA LYS A 75 -7.33 15.21 -1.55
C LYS A 75 -6.42 15.14 -0.32
N ILE A 76 -5.50 14.17 -0.26
CA ILE A 76 -4.58 13.98 0.86
C ILE A 76 -3.16 14.30 0.40
N LYS A 77 -2.48 15.20 1.11
CA LYS A 77 -1.14 15.66 0.74
C LYS A 77 -0.04 14.64 1.00
N THR A 78 -0.07 13.97 2.15
CA THR A 78 0.92 12.96 2.54
C THR A 78 0.25 11.85 3.32
N ASN A 79 0.95 10.73 3.42
CA ASN A 79 0.54 9.54 4.14
C ASN A 79 -0.71 8.92 3.49
N GLY A 80 -0.74 8.66 2.18
CA GLY A 80 -1.78 7.78 1.63
C GLY A 80 -1.70 6.38 2.26
N MET A 81 -2.78 5.59 2.26
CA MET A 81 -2.71 4.19 2.77
C MET A 81 -1.74 3.33 1.96
N HIS A 82 -1.55 3.65 0.68
CA HIS A 82 -0.49 3.10 -0.17
C HIS A 82 0.92 3.26 0.43
N HIS A 83 1.19 4.36 1.15
CA HIS A 83 2.49 4.61 1.78
C HIS A 83 2.83 3.61 2.90
N TYR A 84 1.81 2.93 3.43
CA TYR A 84 1.95 1.92 4.47
C TYR A 84 1.85 0.49 3.94
N GLY A 85 1.82 0.30 2.62
CA GLY A 85 1.70 -1.02 1.98
C GLY A 85 0.38 -1.73 2.27
N ILE A 86 -0.67 -0.98 2.61
CA ILE A 86 -1.99 -1.50 2.99
C ILE A 86 -3.12 -0.97 2.09
N ALA A 87 -2.76 -0.47 0.91
CA ALA A 87 -3.69 -0.18 -0.17
C ALA A 87 -3.10 -0.65 -1.50
N ALA A 88 -3.96 -0.98 -2.45
CA ALA A 88 -3.57 -1.38 -3.79
C ALA A 88 -4.62 -0.93 -4.81
N ASP A 89 -4.16 -0.49 -5.97
CA ASP A 89 -4.98 -0.15 -7.13
C ASP A 89 -4.83 -1.30 -8.13
N SER A 90 -5.93 -1.99 -8.41
CA SER A 90 -5.93 -3.22 -9.23
C SER A 90 -6.25 -2.94 -10.69
N ILE A 91 -5.96 -3.90 -11.56
CA ILE A 91 -6.33 -3.90 -12.99
C ILE A 91 -6.57 -5.33 -13.46
N PHE A 92 -7.50 -5.51 -14.40
CA PHE A 92 -7.78 -6.82 -14.97
C PHE A 92 -6.76 -7.17 -16.05
N ILE A 93 -6.51 -8.47 -16.21
CA ILE A 93 -5.86 -9.06 -17.37
C ILE A 93 -6.91 -9.89 -18.10
N ILE A 94 -7.27 -9.48 -19.31
CA ILE A 94 -8.25 -10.17 -20.16
C ILE A 94 -7.59 -10.38 -21.51
N ASN A 95 -7.54 -11.62 -21.99
CA ASN A 95 -6.82 -12.00 -23.21
C ASN A 95 -5.35 -11.52 -23.20
N GLY A 96 -4.69 -11.65 -22.05
CA GLY A 96 -3.30 -11.22 -21.83
C GLY A 96 -3.06 -9.70 -21.77
N LYS A 97 -4.11 -8.87 -21.81
CA LYS A 97 -3.98 -7.40 -21.82
C LYS A 97 -4.52 -6.76 -20.54
N ARG A 98 -3.76 -5.79 -20.00
CA ARG A 98 -4.20 -4.90 -18.91
C ARG A 98 -5.41 -4.07 -19.36
N THR A 99 -6.50 -4.10 -18.60
CA THR A 99 -7.75 -3.41 -18.93
C THR A 99 -8.61 -3.12 -17.70
N TYR A 100 -9.44 -2.07 -17.78
CA TYR A 100 -10.46 -1.73 -16.77
C TYR A 100 -11.84 -2.32 -17.10
N LYS A 101 -11.96 -3.15 -18.13
CA LYS A 101 -13.25 -3.69 -18.64
C LYS A 101 -13.70 -5.01 -18.00
N GLY A 102 -13.14 -5.40 -16.86
CA GLY A 102 -13.57 -6.60 -16.14
C GLY A 102 -14.84 -6.39 -15.31
N ASP A 103 -15.28 -7.43 -14.61
CA ASP A 103 -16.47 -7.37 -13.76
C ASP A 103 -16.16 -6.68 -12.43
N ILE A 104 -16.24 -5.35 -12.47
CA ILE A 104 -15.99 -4.46 -11.33
C ILE A 104 -16.93 -4.77 -10.16
N ASN A 105 -18.20 -5.13 -10.43
CA ASN A 105 -19.18 -5.37 -9.38
C ASN A 105 -18.83 -6.64 -8.61
N LEU A 106 -18.47 -7.71 -9.32
CA LEU A 106 -18.04 -8.96 -8.71
C LEU A 106 -16.79 -8.77 -7.84
N ILE A 107 -15.71 -8.20 -8.38
CA ILE A 107 -14.47 -8.06 -7.62
C ILE A 107 -14.64 -7.18 -6.37
N ARG A 108 -15.47 -6.13 -6.44
CA ARG A 108 -15.79 -5.30 -5.26
C ARG A 108 -16.57 -6.07 -4.21
N SER A 109 -17.51 -6.91 -4.63
CA SER A 109 -18.25 -7.79 -3.71
C SER A 109 -17.28 -8.74 -3.01
N ILE A 110 -16.38 -9.38 -3.76
CA ILE A 110 -15.34 -10.27 -3.25
C ILE A 110 -14.42 -9.53 -2.26
N TYR A 111 -13.92 -8.34 -2.62
CA TYR A 111 -13.08 -7.54 -1.71
C TYR A 111 -13.78 -7.28 -0.38
N LYS A 112 -15.05 -6.87 -0.40
CA LYS A 112 -15.83 -6.63 0.83
C LYS A 112 -16.06 -7.91 1.63
N GLN A 113 -16.39 -9.02 0.98
CA GLN A 113 -16.58 -10.33 1.61
C GLN A 113 -15.29 -10.82 2.31
N ASN A 114 -14.13 -10.45 1.78
CA ASN A 114 -12.82 -10.76 2.38
C ASN A 114 -12.34 -9.66 3.36
N GLY A 115 -13.25 -8.77 3.79
CA GLY A 115 -12.98 -7.76 4.81
C GLY A 115 -12.09 -6.60 4.36
N LEU A 116 -11.94 -6.38 3.04
CA LEU A 116 -11.22 -5.24 2.49
C LEU A 116 -12.13 -4.02 2.40
N THR A 117 -11.55 -2.84 2.61
CA THR A 117 -12.27 -1.57 2.56
C THR A 117 -12.14 -0.94 1.18
N ILE A 118 -13.27 -0.45 0.66
CA ILE A 118 -13.36 0.26 -0.62
C ILE A 118 -13.96 1.65 -0.35
N LEU A 119 -13.26 2.73 -0.72
CA LEU A 119 -13.60 4.10 -0.30
C LEU A 119 -14.57 4.85 -1.23
N GLY A 120 -14.90 4.31 -2.41
CA GLY A 120 -15.80 5.00 -3.33
C GLY A 120 -16.01 4.28 -4.66
N MET A 121 -16.77 4.94 -5.55
CA MET A 121 -17.00 4.48 -6.94
C MET A 121 -15.95 4.99 -7.92
N TRP A 122 -15.31 6.14 -7.64
CA TRP A 122 -14.37 6.81 -8.55
C TRP A 122 -13.02 6.10 -8.69
N ASP A 123 -12.71 5.21 -7.76
CA ASP A 123 -11.55 4.33 -7.83
C ASP A 123 -12.01 2.89 -7.60
N ALA A 124 -12.56 2.32 -8.66
CA ALA A 124 -13.38 1.11 -8.59
C ALA A 124 -12.58 -0.13 -8.13
N LEU A 125 -11.27 -0.12 -8.37
CA LEU A 125 -10.33 -1.21 -8.12
C LEU A 125 -9.32 -0.91 -7.00
N HIS A 126 -9.50 0.20 -6.29
CA HIS A 126 -8.77 0.52 -5.07
C HIS A 126 -9.32 -0.25 -3.89
N ALA A 127 -8.44 -1.02 -3.24
CA ALA A 127 -8.74 -1.73 -2.00
C ALA A 127 -7.75 -1.38 -0.89
N GLN A 128 -8.24 -1.36 0.34
CA GLN A 128 -7.42 -1.14 1.53
C GLN A 128 -7.63 -2.24 2.56
N TYR A 129 -6.58 -2.56 3.32
CA TYR A 129 -6.63 -3.58 4.36
C TYR A 129 -7.46 -3.20 5.59
N ILE A 130 -7.57 -1.89 5.86
CA ILE A 130 -8.19 -1.36 7.07
C ILE A 130 -9.30 -0.36 6.72
N THR A 131 -10.21 -0.18 7.66
CA THR A 131 -11.31 0.78 7.57
C THR A 131 -10.83 2.23 7.73
N ILE A 132 -11.67 3.20 7.36
CA ILE A 132 -11.38 4.64 7.56
C ILE A 132 -11.05 4.96 9.03
N ALA A 133 -11.82 4.39 9.97
CA ALA A 133 -11.64 4.62 11.40
C ALA A 133 -10.29 4.14 11.92
N GLN A 134 -9.69 3.15 11.25
CA GLN A 134 -8.40 2.57 11.65
C GLN A 134 -7.19 3.30 11.03
N GLN A 135 -7.40 4.19 10.05
CA GLN A 135 -6.29 4.88 9.39
C GLN A 135 -5.52 5.79 10.34
N GLN A 136 -6.20 6.62 11.14
CA GLN A 136 -5.51 7.51 12.08
C GLN A 136 -4.76 6.74 13.18
N PRO A 137 -5.32 5.69 13.80
CA PRO A 137 -4.56 4.80 14.68
C PRO A 137 -3.29 4.23 14.04
N LEU A 138 -3.35 3.74 12.78
CA LEU A 138 -2.17 3.24 12.08
C LEU A 138 -1.10 4.33 11.91
N ARG A 139 -1.49 5.55 11.49
CA ARG A 139 -0.58 6.69 11.36
C ARG A 139 0.18 6.97 12.65
N ASN A 140 -0.56 6.99 13.75
CA ASN A 140 -0.02 7.28 15.08
C ASN A 140 0.95 6.17 15.51
N ALA A 141 0.57 4.91 15.31
CA ALA A 141 1.40 3.75 15.64
C ALA A 141 2.72 3.75 14.84
N VAL A 142 2.66 3.98 13.52
CA VAL A 142 3.86 4.06 12.67
C VAL A 142 4.75 5.24 13.08
N LYS A 143 4.17 6.42 13.32
CA LYS A 143 4.94 7.58 13.80
C LYS A 143 5.63 7.30 15.13
N ALA A 144 4.95 6.63 16.07
CA ALA A 144 5.54 6.24 17.35
C ALA A 144 6.67 5.21 17.17
N ALA A 145 6.49 4.23 16.29
CA ALA A 145 7.52 3.24 15.96
C ALA A 145 8.76 3.89 15.34
N ILE A 146 8.59 4.84 14.42
CA ILE A 146 9.70 5.62 13.83
C ILE A 146 10.45 6.39 14.93
N LYS A 147 9.72 7.08 15.82
CA LYS A 147 10.34 7.82 16.94
C LYS A 147 11.15 6.91 17.86
N LYS A 148 10.62 5.72 18.16
CA LYS A 148 11.33 4.71 18.95
C LYS A 148 12.59 4.24 18.23
N PHE A 149 12.47 3.84 16.96
CA PHE A 149 13.61 3.44 16.15
C PHE A 149 14.70 4.52 16.08
N GLN A 150 14.30 5.77 15.87
CA GLN A 150 15.22 6.91 15.86
C GLN A 150 15.95 7.07 17.19
N LYS A 151 15.22 7.04 18.31
CA LYS A 151 15.80 7.14 19.66
C LYS A 151 16.77 5.99 19.94
N ASP A 152 16.40 4.76 19.59
CA ASP A 152 17.20 3.57 19.84
C ASP A 152 18.50 3.54 18.99
N ASN A 153 18.61 4.39 17.97
CA ASN A 153 19.75 4.47 17.06
C ASN A 153 20.40 5.86 17.05
N ASP A 154 20.28 6.62 18.14
CA ASP A 154 20.92 7.94 18.34
C ASP A 154 20.59 8.98 17.24
N LEU A 155 19.38 8.89 16.67
CA LEU A 155 18.83 9.89 15.75
C LEU A 155 17.87 10.82 16.49
N VAL A 156 17.57 11.98 15.89
CA VAL A 156 16.52 12.89 16.39
C VAL A 156 15.16 12.16 16.29
N PRO A 157 14.42 11.95 17.40
CA PRO A 157 13.16 11.21 17.40
C PRO A 157 11.96 12.08 17.00
N ASP A 158 12.02 12.64 15.79
CA ASP A 158 10.97 13.51 15.21
C ASP A 158 9.79 12.73 14.58
N GLY A 159 9.97 11.43 14.33
CA GLY A 159 9.01 10.58 13.65
C GLY A 159 9.00 10.76 12.12
N ILE A 160 10.01 11.42 11.57
CA ILE A 160 10.15 11.71 10.14
C ILE A 160 11.19 10.76 9.53
N VAL A 161 10.81 10.06 8.47
CA VAL A 161 11.72 9.17 7.74
C VAL A 161 12.53 9.99 6.72
N GLY A 162 13.54 10.70 7.22
CA GLY A 162 14.53 11.41 6.40
C GLY A 162 15.70 10.51 5.97
N LYS A 163 16.66 11.10 5.22
CA LYS A 163 17.84 10.39 4.71
C LYS A 163 18.61 9.61 5.79
N LYS A 164 18.79 10.19 6.99
CA LYS A 164 19.47 9.53 8.12
C LYS A 164 18.68 8.33 8.64
N THR A 165 17.36 8.46 8.81
CA THR A 165 16.48 7.37 9.23
C THR A 165 16.49 6.21 8.21
N ILE A 166 16.42 6.52 6.91
CA ILE A 166 16.50 5.51 5.84
C ILE A 166 17.84 4.79 5.85
N ALA A 167 18.95 5.55 5.90
CA ALA A 167 20.29 4.97 5.93
C ALA A 167 20.47 4.04 7.14
N MET A 168 19.99 4.46 8.32
CA MET A 168 20.04 3.63 9.52
C MET A 168 19.15 2.39 9.40
N ALA A 169 17.92 2.53 8.91
CA ALA A 169 17.02 1.39 8.71
C ALA A 169 17.63 0.35 7.77
N ARG A 170 18.27 0.78 6.68
CA ARG A 170 19.01 -0.11 5.78
C ARG A 170 20.23 -0.75 6.44
N LYS A 171 20.93 -0.04 7.33
CA LYS A 171 22.04 -0.63 8.09
C LYS A 171 21.56 -1.70 9.08
N VAL A 172 20.42 -1.48 9.72
CA VAL A 172 19.89 -2.36 10.78
C VAL A 172 19.11 -3.54 10.20
N PHE A 173 18.35 -3.33 9.13
CA PHE A 173 17.41 -4.30 8.56
C PHE A 173 17.73 -4.71 7.12
N GLY A 174 18.56 -3.94 6.41
CA GLY A 174 18.99 -4.30 5.06
C GLY A 174 19.89 -5.53 5.14
N GLN A 175 19.47 -6.58 4.44
CA GLN A 175 20.33 -7.72 4.13
C GLN A 175 21.28 -7.35 2.98
#